data_AF-A0A252DNU3-F1
#
_entry.id   AF-A0A252DNU3-F1
#
_cell.length_a   1.000
_cell.length_b   1.000
_cell.length_c   1.000
_cell.angle_alpha   90.00
_cell.angle_beta   90.00
_cell.angle_gamma   90.00
#
_symmetry.space_group_name_H-M   'P 1'
#
loop_
_entity.id
_entity.type
_entity.pdbx_description
1 polymer ?
#
loop_
_entity_poly.entity_id
_entity_poly.type
_entity_poly.pdbx_seq_one_letter_code
_entity_poly.pdbx_strand_id
1 'polypeptide(L)'
;MKHLKSRSQDLRSLFENNITIEYVAEPLKAVSGEAEVTEVLHWMQARDFDVVGVESEDSISGYVERISLMKATSGKCSNYQRVFHPKELIAISTPLMKLLPILQQTPRLFVLDCNQVTGIITCGDLQKAPARMLLFGLVTLLEMNLLRLVRLYYPQDSWQKVLKPERLRVAQRLWQESQERNEATDLLDYLQFCDKRELVLNQPELLEQLGLKSKRFGERFLKSAEQLRNRLAHAQNLVSGSSWIDLISLAEAMETLLIRCEEIE
;
A
#
# COMPACT_ATOMS: atom_id res chain seq x y z
N MET A 1 -12.98 -15.89 -20.82
CA MET A 1 -11.61 -15.38 -21.13
C MET A 1 -10.56 -16.35 -20.58
N LYS A 2 -10.20 -17.42 -21.30
CA LYS A 2 -9.47 -18.56 -20.71
C LYS A 2 -7.99 -18.32 -20.36
N HIS A 3 -7.36 -17.22 -20.78
CA HIS A 3 -5.92 -16.98 -20.53
C HIS A 3 -5.54 -15.49 -20.42
N LEU A 4 -6.09 -14.71 -19.48
CA LEU A 4 -5.41 -13.47 -19.08
C LEU A 4 -4.30 -13.82 -18.09
N LYS A 5 -3.05 -13.75 -18.57
CA LYS A 5 -1.87 -13.68 -17.70
C LYS A 5 -1.54 -12.20 -17.48
N SER A 6 -2.20 -11.55 -16.52
CA SER A 6 -1.69 -10.28 -15.98
C SER A 6 -0.57 -10.62 -15.01
N ARG A 7 0.66 -10.18 -15.29
CA ARG A 7 1.83 -10.50 -14.46
C ARG A 7 2.08 -9.38 -13.44
N SER A 8 2.59 -9.75 -12.27
CA SER A 8 3.12 -8.84 -11.27
C SER A 8 4.17 -7.91 -11.86
N GLN A 9 4.97 -8.41 -12.80
CA GLN A 9 5.96 -7.65 -13.55
C GLN A 9 5.36 -6.50 -14.36
N ASP A 10 4.16 -6.66 -14.94
CA ASP A 10 3.51 -5.60 -15.73
C ASP A 10 3.11 -4.43 -14.81
N LEU A 11 2.48 -4.75 -13.67
CA LEU A 11 2.15 -3.77 -12.62
C LEU A 11 3.42 -3.11 -12.06
N ARG A 12 4.47 -3.90 -11.83
CA ARG A 12 5.78 -3.41 -11.40
C ARG A 12 6.32 -2.39 -12.37
N SER A 13 6.36 -2.73 -13.66
CA SER A 13 6.86 -1.83 -14.69
C SER A 13 6.06 -0.53 -14.78
N LEU A 14 4.73 -0.58 -14.59
CA LEU A 14 3.87 0.58 -14.62
C LEU A 14 4.24 1.56 -13.48
N PHE A 15 4.31 1.06 -12.24
CA PHE A 15 4.61 1.88 -11.07
C PHE A 15 6.08 2.23 -10.92
N GLU A 16 6.99 1.40 -11.42
CA GLU A 16 8.43 1.66 -11.36
C GLU A 16 8.84 2.75 -12.36
N ASN A 17 8.19 2.81 -13.53
CA ASN A 17 8.62 3.73 -14.60
C ASN A 17 7.75 4.98 -14.74
N ASN A 18 6.48 4.96 -14.28
CA ASN A 18 5.52 6.03 -14.62
C ASN A 18 4.91 6.76 -13.41
N ILE A 19 4.99 6.20 -12.20
CA ILE A 19 4.37 6.78 -11.00
C ILE A 19 5.46 7.01 -9.95
N THR A 20 5.74 8.29 -9.70
CA THR A 20 6.79 8.74 -8.77
C THR A 20 6.19 9.29 -7.48
N ILE A 21 7.05 9.66 -6.54
CA ILE A 21 6.68 10.33 -5.29
C ILE A 21 5.97 11.66 -5.53
N GLU A 22 6.22 12.33 -6.65
CA GLU A 22 5.53 13.57 -7.05
C GLU A 22 4.01 13.52 -6.87
N TYR A 23 3.38 12.39 -7.22
CA TYR A 23 1.92 12.24 -7.16
C TYR A 23 1.35 12.04 -5.75
N VAL A 24 2.21 11.85 -4.75
CA VAL A 24 1.81 11.59 -3.37
C VAL A 24 2.47 12.53 -2.36
N ALA A 25 3.51 13.27 -2.73
CA ALA A 25 4.13 14.27 -1.87
C ALA A 25 3.18 15.44 -1.59
N GLU A 26 3.37 16.11 -0.45
CA GLU A 26 2.78 17.42 -0.17
C GLU A 26 3.87 18.50 -0.21
N PRO A 27 3.52 19.75 -0.57
CA PRO A 27 4.43 20.88 -0.41
C PRO A 27 4.84 21.06 1.05
N LEU A 28 6.13 21.23 1.32
CA LEU A 28 6.61 21.52 2.65
C LEU A 28 6.28 22.98 2.98
N LYS A 29 5.31 23.19 3.87
CA LYS A 29 5.04 24.53 4.40
C LYS A 29 6.25 25.01 5.18
N ALA A 30 6.64 26.26 4.94
CA ALA A 30 7.79 26.85 5.58
C ALA A 30 7.48 28.23 6.15
N VAL A 31 8.33 28.65 7.07
CA VAL A 31 8.26 29.94 7.78
C VAL A 31 9.62 30.62 7.71
N SER A 32 9.64 31.95 7.83
CA SER A 32 10.90 32.70 7.91
C SER A 32 11.70 32.28 9.14
N GLY A 33 13.02 32.10 8.97
CA GLY A 33 13.94 31.89 10.09
C GLY A 33 13.91 33.01 11.14
N GLU A 34 13.54 34.23 10.74
CA GLU A 34 13.44 35.41 11.61
C GLU A 34 12.10 35.55 12.33
N ALA A 35 11.15 34.63 12.07
CA ALA A 35 9.87 34.62 12.77
C ALA A 35 10.05 34.27 14.26
N GLU A 36 9.20 34.84 15.12
CA GLU A 36 9.17 34.51 16.55
C GLU A 36 8.67 33.08 16.75
N VAL A 37 9.42 32.30 17.53
CA VAL A 37 9.15 30.87 17.75
C VAL A 37 7.79 30.61 18.39
N THR A 38 7.32 31.52 19.24
CA THR A 38 6.02 31.41 19.91
C THR A 38 4.85 31.59 18.95
N GLU A 39 4.98 32.51 17.98
CA GLU A 39 3.99 32.71 16.92
C GLU A 39 3.96 31.51 15.97
N VAL A 40 5.13 31.00 15.57
CA VAL A 40 5.25 29.79 14.74
C VAL A 40 4.64 28.59 15.46
N LEU A 41 4.92 28.38 16.75
CA LEU A 41 4.34 27.29 17.54
C LEU A 41 2.80 27.40 17.58
N HIS A 42 2.26 28.58 17.86
CA HIS A 42 0.82 28.79 17.89
C HIS A 42 0.17 28.49 16.52
N TRP A 43 0.81 28.94 15.43
CA TRP A 43 0.35 28.66 14.08
C TRP A 43 0.41 27.17 13.73
N MET A 44 1.50 26.47 14.09
CA MET A 44 1.64 25.03 13.91
C MET A 44 0.56 24.26 14.69
N GLN A 45 0.23 24.68 15.91
CA GLN A 45 -0.86 24.09 16.70
C GLN A 45 -2.22 24.33 16.06
N ALA A 46 -2.51 25.56 15.64
CA ALA A 46 -3.78 25.93 15.04
C ALA A 46 -4.05 25.21 13.71
N ARG A 47 -3.00 24.89 12.94
CA ARG A 47 -3.08 24.20 11.65
C ARG A 47 -2.71 22.71 11.69
N ASP A 48 -2.43 22.21 12.89
CA ASP A 48 -1.99 20.84 13.15
C ASP A 48 -0.78 20.36 12.32
N PHE A 49 0.22 21.23 12.18
CA PHE A 49 1.52 20.85 11.61
C PHE A 49 2.44 20.28 12.69
N ASP A 50 2.95 19.08 12.46
CA ASP A 50 4.03 18.50 13.28
C ASP A 50 5.41 19.03 12.88
N VAL A 51 5.59 19.38 11.60
CA VAL A 51 6.86 19.80 11.01
C VAL A 51 6.62 20.89 9.98
N VAL A 52 7.49 21.90 9.96
CA VAL A 52 7.51 22.97 8.96
C VAL A 52 8.95 23.26 8.54
N GLY A 53 9.15 23.67 7.30
CA GLY A 53 10.44 24.15 6.80
C GLY A 53 10.81 25.51 7.39
N VAL A 54 12.11 25.81 7.39
CA VAL A 54 12.65 27.13 7.74
C VAL A 54 13.31 27.73 6.50
N GLU A 55 12.79 28.86 6.06
CA GLU A 55 13.29 29.60 4.90
C GLU A 55 14.40 30.56 5.31
N SER A 56 15.46 30.57 4.49
CA SER A 56 16.53 31.57 4.52
C SER A 56 16.77 32.07 3.10
N GLU A 57 16.73 33.40 2.94
CA GLU A 57 16.85 34.13 1.67
C GLU A 57 15.77 33.73 0.64
N ASP A 58 15.90 32.58 -0.03
CA ASP A 58 14.97 32.09 -1.07
C ASP A 58 14.80 30.55 -1.09
N SER A 59 15.28 29.83 -0.07
CA SER A 59 15.17 28.36 -0.02
C SER A 59 14.90 27.83 1.38
N ILE A 60 14.31 26.63 1.44
CA ILE A 60 14.13 25.90 2.69
C ILE A 60 15.48 25.30 3.10
N SER A 61 16.10 25.90 4.11
CA SER A 61 17.44 25.54 4.59
C SER A 61 17.43 24.48 5.70
N GLY A 62 16.26 24.18 6.27
CA GLY A 62 16.07 23.20 7.32
C GLY A 62 14.61 23.11 7.73
N TYR A 63 14.36 22.55 8.91
CA TYR A 63 13.01 22.38 9.43
C TYR A 63 12.98 22.49 10.95
N VAL A 64 11.79 22.74 11.49
CA VAL A 64 11.51 22.67 12.93
C VAL A 64 10.37 21.69 13.18
N GLU A 65 10.45 21.01 14.32
CA GLU A 65 9.41 20.09 14.78
C GLU A 65 8.63 20.77 15.91
N ARG A 66 7.30 20.67 15.86
CA ARG A 66 6.39 21.26 16.85
C ARG A 66 6.79 20.90 18.28
N ILE A 67 7.18 19.63 18.48
CA ILE A 67 7.61 19.09 19.78
C ILE A 67 8.83 19.82 20.32
N SER A 68 9.80 20.16 19.47
CA SER A 68 11.01 20.89 19.87
C SER A 68 10.71 22.33 20.26
N LEU A 69 9.66 22.93 19.69
CA LEU A 69 9.25 24.30 19.99
C LEU A 69 8.41 24.42 21.27
N MET A 70 7.80 23.34 21.77
CA MET A 70 6.89 23.40 22.93
C MET A 70 7.51 23.98 24.21
N LYS A 71 8.84 23.92 24.34
CA LYS A 71 9.58 24.46 25.50
C LYS A 71 10.16 25.86 25.25
N ALA A 72 10.01 26.38 24.03
CA ALA A 72 10.54 27.68 23.66
C ALA A 72 9.65 28.79 24.24
N THR A 73 10.26 29.73 24.98
CA THR A 73 9.56 30.88 25.57
C THR A 73 9.81 32.18 24.80
N SER A 74 10.89 32.25 24.02
CA SER A 74 11.27 33.40 23.19
C SER A 74 12.35 32.98 22.18
N GLY A 75 12.59 33.82 21.15
CA GLY A 75 13.67 33.63 20.19
C GLY A 75 13.17 33.36 18.78
N LYS A 76 14.12 33.32 17.84
CA LYS A 76 13.85 33.14 16.41
C LYS A 76 13.71 31.67 16.04
N CYS A 77 12.94 31.39 14.99
CA CYS A 77 12.74 30.05 14.46
C CYS A 77 14.06 29.38 14.05
N SER A 78 14.98 30.15 13.46
CA SER A 78 16.33 29.71 13.08
C SER A 78 17.15 29.13 14.24
N ASN A 79 16.93 29.57 15.48
CA ASN A 79 17.62 29.04 16.66
C ASN A 79 17.24 27.59 17.00
N TYR A 80 16.09 27.11 16.49
CA TYR A 80 15.56 25.76 16.75
C TYR A 80 15.63 24.86 15.52
N GLN A 81 16.16 25.37 14.41
CA GLN A 81 16.23 24.69 13.13
C GLN A 81 17.10 23.44 13.18
N ARG A 82 16.62 22.38 12.54
CA ARG A 82 17.37 21.15 12.24
C ARG A 82 17.76 21.14 10.77
N VAL A 83 18.97 20.65 10.49
CA VAL A 83 19.44 20.40 9.13
C VAL A 83 18.85 19.08 8.63
N PHE A 84 18.51 19.03 7.35
CA PHE A 84 18.04 17.80 6.70
C PHE A 84 19.12 16.73 6.70
N HIS A 85 18.85 15.59 7.33
CA HIS A 85 19.77 14.46 7.27
C HIS A 85 19.58 13.69 5.94
N PRO A 86 20.64 13.20 5.28
CA PRO A 86 20.51 12.49 3.99
C PRO A 86 19.55 11.30 4.01
N LYS A 87 19.43 10.60 5.15
CA LYS A 87 18.47 9.48 5.32
C LYS A 87 17.00 9.91 5.36
N GLU A 88 16.74 11.19 5.58
CA GLU A 88 15.39 11.76 5.58
C GLU A 88 15.04 12.36 4.21
N LEU A 89 15.96 12.36 3.24
CA LEU A 89 15.75 12.93 1.92
C LEU A 89 15.36 11.87 0.90
N ILE A 90 14.41 12.20 0.02
CA ILE A 90 14.02 11.35 -1.10
C ILE A 90 13.80 12.19 -2.36
N ALA A 91 14.33 11.75 -3.50
CA ALA A 91 14.15 12.47 -4.76
C ALA A 91 12.68 12.40 -5.20
N ILE A 92 12.15 13.52 -5.72
CA ILE A 92 10.78 13.62 -6.24
C ILE A 92 10.49 12.61 -7.36
N SER A 93 11.51 12.26 -8.14
CA SER A 93 11.46 11.27 -9.22
C SER A 93 11.58 9.82 -8.77
N THR A 94 11.77 9.56 -7.46
CA THR A 94 11.82 8.19 -6.93
C THR A 94 10.51 7.46 -7.25
N PRO A 95 10.55 6.24 -7.81
CA PRO A 95 9.33 5.48 -8.08
C PRO A 95 8.52 5.21 -6.81
N LEU A 96 7.20 5.35 -6.88
CA LEU A 96 6.30 5.18 -5.74
C LEU A 96 6.41 3.80 -5.10
N MET A 97 6.67 2.77 -5.91
CA MET A 97 6.83 1.40 -5.42
C MET A 97 8.01 1.23 -4.44
N LYS A 98 9.04 2.09 -4.54
CA LYS A 98 10.20 2.07 -3.63
C LYS A 98 9.92 2.77 -2.30
N LEU A 99 8.80 3.49 -2.19
CA LEU A 99 8.47 4.29 -1.00
C LEU A 99 8.14 3.44 0.22
N LEU A 100 7.41 2.33 0.03
CA LEU A 100 6.90 1.49 1.13
C LEU A 100 8.01 1.01 2.10
N PRO A 101 9.09 0.36 1.65
CA PRO A 101 10.16 -0.09 2.55
C PRO A 101 10.88 1.06 3.25
N ILE A 102 10.96 2.24 2.63
CA ILE A 102 11.62 3.42 3.20
C ILE A 102 10.76 3.99 4.33
N LEU A 103 9.45 4.14 4.11
CA LEU A 103 8.52 4.65 5.12
C LEU A 103 8.37 3.73 6.34
N GLN A 104 8.66 2.43 6.18
CA GLN A 104 8.69 1.50 7.31
C GLN A 104 9.77 1.86 8.34
N GLN A 105 10.90 2.40 7.87
CA GLN A 105 12.05 2.76 8.71
C GLN A 105 12.02 4.25 9.11
N THR A 106 11.51 5.10 8.22
CA THR A 106 11.48 6.55 8.40
C THR A 106 10.07 7.06 8.07
N PRO A 107 9.17 7.22 9.06
CA PRO A 107 7.75 7.52 8.84
C PRO A 107 7.45 8.85 8.12
N ARG A 108 8.47 9.68 7.93
CA ARG A 108 8.42 11.00 7.31
C ARG A 108 9.72 11.25 6.54
N LEU A 109 9.61 11.63 5.28
CA LEU A 109 10.73 12.02 4.41
C LEU A 109 10.49 13.43 3.88
N PHE A 110 11.56 14.12 3.55
CA PHE A 110 11.57 15.39 2.85
C PHE A 110 11.88 15.15 1.38
N VAL A 111 11.11 15.79 0.51
CA VAL A 111 11.20 15.60 -0.93
C VAL A 111 12.20 16.60 -1.49
N LEU A 112 13.24 16.06 -2.11
CA LEU A 112 14.27 16.79 -2.84
C LEU A 112 13.85 16.89 -4.31
N ASP A 113 13.71 18.12 -4.80
CA ASP A 113 13.55 18.43 -6.20
C ASP A 113 14.74 19.29 -6.65
N CYS A 114 15.47 18.81 -7.67
CA CYS A 114 16.76 19.35 -8.07
C CYS A 114 17.74 19.45 -6.90
N ASN A 115 18.01 20.68 -6.41
CA ASN A 115 18.90 20.95 -5.29
C ASN A 115 18.17 21.56 -4.08
N GLN A 116 16.85 21.50 -4.03
CA GLN A 116 16.04 22.11 -2.97
C GLN A 116 15.08 21.12 -2.34
N VAL A 117 14.87 21.26 -1.03
CA VAL A 117 13.78 20.56 -0.34
C VAL A 117 12.50 21.34 -0.59
N THR A 118 11.57 20.75 -1.33
CA THR A 118 10.32 21.40 -1.75
C THR A 118 9.09 20.76 -1.12
N GLY A 119 9.22 19.51 -0.65
CA GLY A 119 8.08 18.72 -0.22
C GLY A 119 8.34 17.88 1.02
N ILE A 120 7.28 17.21 1.44
CA ILE A 120 7.26 16.27 2.54
C ILE A 120 6.36 15.09 2.15
N ILE A 121 6.70 13.91 2.64
CA ILE A 121 5.87 12.73 2.51
C ILE A 121 5.89 11.95 3.83
N THR A 122 4.74 11.41 4.19
CA THR A 122 4.49 10.68 5.44
C THR A 122 3.78 9.37 5.14
N CYS A 123 3.71 8.47 6.12
CA CYS A 123 2.85 7.29 6.00
C CYS A 123 1.38 7.65 5.71
N GLY A 124 0.89 8.81 6.17
CA GLY A 124 -0.46 9.28 5.90
C GLY A 124 -0.76 9.45 4.40
N ASP A 125 0.26 9.80 3.62
CA ASP A 125 0.14 10.02 2.17
C ASP A 125 -0.11 8.72 1.39
N LEU A 126 0.09 7.55 2.01
CA LEU A 126 -0.30 6.26 1.45
C LEU A 126 -1.83 6.12 1.30
N GLN A 127 -2.63 7.00 1.93
CA GLN A 127 -4.07 7.09 1.67
C GLN A 127 -4.41 7.71 0.31
N LYS A 128 -3.45 8.37 -0.37
CA LYS A 128 -3.73 9.05 -1.64
C LYS A 128 -3.97 8.07 -2.78
N ALA A 129 -4.69 8.54 -3.80
CA ALA A 129 -5.14 7.70 -4.91
C ALA A 129 -4.02 6.87 -5.56
N PRO A 130 -2.82 7.41 -5.89
CA PRO A 130 -1.76 6.61 -6.51
C PRO A 130 -1.27 5.45 -5.63
N ALA A 131 -1.10 5.68 -4.33
CA ALA A 131 -0.71 4.63 -3.38
C ALA A 131 -1.81 3.59 -3.20
N ARG A 132 -3.09 4.01 -3.14
CA ARG A 132 -4.23 3.09 -3.14
C ARG A 132 -4.30 2.26 -4.42
N MET A 133 -4.02 2.84 -5.58
CA MET A 133 -3.97 2.13 -6.86
C MET A 133 -2.88 1.05 -6.86
N LEU A 134 -1.69 1.35 -6.34
CA LEU A 134 -0.61 0.37 -6.18
C LEU A 134 -1.06 -0.82 -5.32
N LEU A 135 -1.57 -0.54 -4.12
CA LEU A 135 -2.02 -1.58 -3.18
C LEU A 135 -3.19 -2.40 -3.75
N PHE A 136 -4.11 -1.74 -4.46
CA PHE A 136 -5.24 -2.41 -5.11
C PHE A 136 -4.77 -3.32 -6.26
N GLY A 137 -3.79 -2.87 -7.05
CA GLY A 137 -3.15 -3.69 -8.07
C GLY A 137 -2.54 -4.96 -7.48
N LEU A 138 -1.77 -4.84 -6.39
CA LEU A 138 -1.15 -5.99 -5.71
C LEU A 138 -2.20 -7.01 -5.25
N VAL A 139 -3.25 -6.56 -4.55
CA VAL A 139 -4.30 -7.47 -4.05
C VAL A 139 -5.09 -8.11 -5.19
N THR A 140 -5.36 -7.35 -6.26
CA THR A 140 -6.09 -7.83 -7.44
C THR A 140 -5.30 -8.93 -8.15
N LEU A 141 -4.02 -8.70 -8.42
CA LEU A 141 -3.15 -9.71 -9.02
C LEU A 141 -3.03 -10.95 -8.14
N LEU A 142 -3.00 -10.78 -6.82
CA LEU A 142 -2.96 -11.90 -5.90
C LEU A 142 -4.23 -12.74 -6.05
N GLU A 143 -5.41 -12.10 -6.03
CA GLU A 143 -6.69 -12.80 -6.22
C GLU A 143 -6.78 -13.52 -7.58
N MET A 144 -6.29 -12.90 -8.65
CA MET A 144 -6.22 -13.51 -9.98
C MET A 144 -5.29 -14.73 -10.01
N ASN A 145 -4.12 -14.65 -9.37
CA ASN A 145 -3.19 -15.76 -9.30
C ASN A 145 -3.72 -16.91 -8.43
N LEU A 146 -4.40 -16.63 -7.31
CA LEU A 146 -5.08 -17.67 -6.54
C LEU A 146 -6.11 -18.42 -7.40
N LEU A 147 -6.91 -17.70 -8.20
CA LEU A 147 -7.86 -18.32 -9.13
C LEU A 147 -7.16 -19.18 -10.20
N ARG A 148 -6.02 -18.70 -10.73
CA ARG A 148 -5.19 -19.46 -11.67
C ARG A 148 -4.69 -20.77 -11.07
N LEU A 149 -4.18 -20.73 -9.83
CA LEU A 149 -3.73 -21.92 -9.11
C LEU A 149 -4.88 -22.90 -8.84
N VAL A 150 -6.07 -22.40 -8.51
CA VAL A 150 -7.27 -23.24 -8.38
C VAL A 150 -7.57 -23.96 -9.69
N ARG A 151 -7.51 -23.27 -10.84
CA ARG A 151 -7.72 -23.89 -12.16
C ARG A 151 -6.73 -25.01 -12.45
N LEU A 152 -5.47 -24.83 -12.04
CA LEU A 152 -4.40 -25.78 -12.27
C LEU A 152 -4.53 -27.03 -11.38
N TYR A 153 -4.78 -26.83 -10.08
CA TYR A 153 -4.79 -27.90 -9.07
C TYR A 153 -6.15 -28.60 -8.90
N TYR A 154 -7.21 -28.06 -9.51
CA TYR A 154 -8.54 -28.65 -9.46
C TYR A 154 -9.15 -28.83 -10.86
N PRO A 155 -8.57 -29.72 -11.70
CA PRO A 155 -9.11 -29.99 -13.03
C PRO A 155 -10.52 -30.60 -12.94
N GLN A 156 -11.27 -30.46 -14.03
CA GLN A 156 -12.63 -31.02 -14.18
C GLN A 156 -13.58 -30.61 -13.03
N ASP A 157 -13.48 -29.36 -12.59
CA ASP A 157 -14.30 -28.78 -11.53
C ASP A 157 -14.28 -29.55 -10.19
N SER A 158 -13.18 -30.29 -9.94
CA SER A 158 -12.99 -31.03 -8.68
C SER A 158 -13.00 -30.14 -7.43
N TRP A 159 -12.77 -28.83 -7.59
CA TRP A 159 -12.87 -27.82 -6.53
C TRP A 159 -14.28 -27.77 -5.89
N GLN A 160 -15.34 -28.11 -6.63
CA GLN A 160 -16.72 -28.10 -6.11
C GLN A 160 -16.92 -29.09 -4.97
N LYS A 161 -16.12 -30.17 -4.92
CA LYS A 161 -16.18 -31.19 -3.85
C LYS A 161 -15.48 -30.76 -2.56
N VAL A 162 -14.63 -29.74 -2.63
CA VAL A 162 -13.84 -29.25 -1.49
C VAL A 162 -14.53 -28.08 -0.80
N LEU A 163 -15.19 -27.20 -1.55
CA LEU A 163 -15.91 -26.07 -0.97
C LEU A 163 -17.15 -26.53 -0.19
N LYS A 164 -17.46 -25.79 0.88
CA LYS A 164 -18.70 -25.97 1.61
C LYS A 164 -19.92 -25.72 0.70
N PRO A 165 -21.03 -26.46 0.88
CA PRO A 165 -22.23 -26.29 0.05
C PRO A 165 -22.78 -24.86 0.04
N GLU A 166 -22.68 -24.14 1.16
CA GLU A 166 -23.10 -22.74 1.26
C GLU A 166 -22.31 -21.81 0.33
N ARG A 167 -21.00 -22.03 0.21
CA ARG A 167 -20.10 -21.21 -0.63
C ARG A 167 -20.33 -21.51 -2.11
N LEU A 168 -20.53 -22.78 -2.46
CA LEU A 168 -20.88 -23.19 -3.81
C LEU A 168 -22.20 -22.56 -4.26
N ARG A 169 -23.22 -22.53 -3.39
CA ARG A 169 -24.52 -21.87 -3.69
C ARG A 169 -24.37 -20.38 -3.96
N VAL A 170 -23.49 -19.68 -3.22
CA VAL A 170 -23.21 -18.25 -3.47
C VAL A 170 -22.62 -18.06 -4.86
N ALA A 171 -21.61 -18.84 -5.24
CA ALA A 171 -21.01 -18.77 -6.58
C ALA A 171 -22.03 -19.09 -7.68
N GLN A 172 -22.84 -20.14 -7.50
CA GLN A 172 -23.89 -20.54 -8.43
C GLN A 172 -24.95 -19.45 -8.61
N ARG A 173 -25.37 -18.80 -7.52
CA ARG A 173 -26.32 -17.69 -7.57
C ARG A 173 -25.76 -16.52 -8.39
N LEU A 174 -24.54 -16.07 -8.09
CA LEU A 174 -23.91 -14.98 -8.82
C LEU A 174 -23.73 -15.30 -10.31
N TRP A 175 -23.41 -16.57 -10.62
CA TRP A 175 -23.30 -17.05 -11.99
C TRP A 175 -24.64 -17.09 -12.72
N GLN A 176 -25.72 -17.54 -12.05
CA GLN A 176 -27.08 -17.53 -12.61
C GLN A 176 -27.57 -16.11 -12.87
N GLU A 177 -27.41 -15.20 -11.91
CA GLU A 177 -27.74 -13.78 -12.08
C GLU A 177 -26.97 -13.16 -13.27
N SER A 178 -25.74 -13.60 -13.52
CA SER A 178 -24.94 -13.16 -14.66
C SER A 178 -25.36 -13.80 -15.99
N GLN A 179 -25.85 -15.04 -15.97
CA GLN A 179 -26.43 -15.68 -17.16
C GLN A 179 -27.68 -14.97 -17.64
N GLU A 180 -28.54 -14.54 -16.71
CA GLU A 180 -29.73 -13.74 -17.02
C GLU A 180 -29.38 -12.43 -17.75
N ARG A 181 -28.17 -11.90 -17.51
CA ARG A 181 -27.64 -10.70 -18.19
C ARG A 181 -26.76 -11.01 -19.41
N ASN A 182 -26.57 -12.29 -19.76
CA ASN A 182 -25.66 -12.73 -20.83
C ASN A 182 -24.18 -12.28 -20.63
N GLU A 183 -23.76 -12.15 -19.37
CA GLU A 183 -22.40 -11.76 -18.94
C GLU A 183 -21.59 -12.95 -18.42
N ALA A 184 -22.23 -14.11 -18.30
CA ALA A 184 -21.66 -15.27 -17.63
C ALA A 184 -20.40 -15.80 -18.34
N THR A 185 -19.37 -16.04 -17.53
CA THR A 185 -18.18 -16.77 -17.92
C THR A 185 -18.24 -18.18 -17.33
N ASP A 186 -17.12 -18.70 -16.80
CA ASP A 186 -17.07 -19.97 -16.10
C ASP A 186 -17.54 -19.80 -14.64
N LEU A 187 -18.24 -20.80 -14.08
CA LEU A 187 -18.71 -20.78 -12.69
C LEU A 187 -17.55 -20.52 -11.71
N LEU A 188 -16.36 -21.04 -12.03
CA LEU A 188 -15.16 -20.84 -11.23
C LEU A 188 -14.75 -19.35 -11.11
N ASP A 189 -15.09 -18.50 -12.08
CA ASP A 189 -14.82 -17.05 -12.02
C ASP A 189 -15.69 -16.32 -10.97
N TYR A 190 -16.75 -16.96 -10.49
CA TYR A 190 -17.68 -16.43 -9.50
C TYR A 190 -17.30 -16.81 -8.06
N LEU A 191 -16.17 -17.50 -7.88
CA LEU A 191 -15.57 -17.69 -6.57
C LEU A 191 -15.10 -16.36 -5.97
N GLN A 192 -15.36 -16.17 -4.68
CA GLN A 192 -14.87 -15.01 -3.94
C GLN A 192 -13.44 -15.26 -3.43
N PHE A 193 -12.76 -14.21 -2.99
CA PHE A 193 -11.40 -14.29 -2.44
C PHE A 193 -11.27 -15.38 -1.37
N CYS A 194 -12.22 -15.45 -0.43
CA CYS A 194 -12.20 -16.43 0.65
C CYS A 194 -12.26 -17.89 0.15
N ASP A 195 -12.97 -18.14 -0.96
CA ASP A 195 -13.09 -19.48 -1.57
C ASP A 195 -11.78 -19.89 -2.23
N LYS A 196 -11.19 -18.96 -3.00
CA LYS A 196 -9.88 -19.14 -3.65
C LYS A 196 -8.79 -19.43 -2.61
N ARG A 197 -8.79 -18.66 -1.51
CA ARG A 197 -7.91 -18.90 -0.35
C ARG A 197 -8.10 -20.31 0.21
N GLU A 198 -9.34 -20.71 0.50
CA GLU A 198 -9.62 -22.01 1.12
C GLU A 198 -9.13 -23.17 0.24
N LEU A 199 -9.39 -23.10 -1.07
CA LEU A 199 -8.94 -24.10 -2.03
C LEU A 199 -7.41 -24.18 -2.10
N VAL A 200 -6.71 -23.04 -2.25
CA VAL A 200 -5.24 -23.01 -2.29
C VAL A 200 -4.63 -23.55 -1.00
N LEU A 201 -5.16 -23.17 0.16
CA LEU A 201 -4.65 -23.63 1.47
C LEU A 201 -5.02 -25.08 1.82
N ASN A 202 -5.92 -25.70 1.06
CA ASN A 202 -6.26 -27.12 1.18
C ASN A 202 -5.36 -28.03 0.33
N GLN A 203 -4.47 -27.45 -0.50
CA GLN A 203 -3.49 -28.21 -1.27
C GLN A 203 -2.12 -28.16 -0.60
N PRO A 204 -1.61 -29.28 -0.03
CA PRO A 204 -0.31 -29.32 0.64
C PRO A 204 0.85 -28.91 -0.27
N GLU A 205 0.81 -29.32 -1.54
CA GLU A 205 1.83 -28.98 -2.53
C GLU A 205 1.92 -27.45 -2.76
N LEU A 206 0.76 -26.79 -2.86
CA LEU A 206 0.72 -25.33 -3.00
C LEU A 206 1.25 -24.61 -1.75
N LEU A 207 0.99 -25.12 -0.54
CA LEU A 207 1.54 -24.52 0.69
C LEU A 207 3.07 -24.51 0.66
N GLU A 208 3.68 -25.60 0.19
CA GLU A 208 5.13 -25.74 0.07
C GLU A 208 5.71 -24.84 -1.03
N GLN A 209 5.17 -24.90 -2.24
CA GLN A 209 5.66 -24.09 -3.38
C GLN A 209 5.50 -22.59 -3.15
N LEU A 210 4.40 -22.17 -2.52
CA LEU A 210 4.19 -20.78 -2.13
C LEU A 210 5.03 -20.37 -0.91
N GLY A 211 5.75 -21.31 -0.29
CA GLY A 211 6.55 -21.16 0.91
C GLY A 211 5.77 -20.54 2.07
N LEU A 212 4.52 -20.96 2.23
CA LEU A 212 3.66 -20.61 3.35
C LEU A 212 4.02 -21.49 4.55
N LYS A 213 4.48 -20.88 5.65
CA LYS A 213 4.99 -21.60 6.83
C LYS A 213 4.03 -22.64 7.43
N SER A 214 2.73 -22.42 7.29
CA SER A 214 1.67 -23.35 7.69
C SER A 214 0.34 -22.90 7.10
N LYS A 215 -0.64 -23.82 7.06
CA LYS A 215 -2.03 -23.48 6.70
C LYS A 215 -2.59 -22.33 7.52
N ARG A 216 -2.36 -22.33 8.85
CA ARG A 216 -2.83 -21.28 9.77
C ARG A 216 -2.16 -19.93 9.49
N PHE A 217 -0.86 -19.94 9.16
CA PHE A 217 -0.15 -18.72 8.77
C PHE A 217 -0.70 -18.17 7.45
N GLY A 218 -0.83 -19.02 6.42
CA GLY A 218 -1.39 -18.64 5.12
C GLY A 218 -2.83 -18.12 5.23
N GLU A 219 -3.65 -18.73 6.09
CA GLU A 219 -5.02 -18.27 6.34
C GLU A 219 -5.04 -16.85 6.93
N ARG A 220 -4.21 -16.58 7.95
CA ARG A 220 -4.11 -15.26 8.57
C ARG A 220 -3.65 -14.21 7.55
N PHE A 221 -2.59 -14.52 6.82
CA PHE A 221 -2.03 -13.62 5.82
C PHE A 221 -3.03 -13.29 4.70
N LEU A 222 -3.66 -14.30 4.09
CA LEU A 222 -4.63 -14.11 3.02
C LEU A 222 -5.93 -13.46 3.52
N LYS A 223 -6.32 -13.65 4.79
CA LYS A 223 -7.40 -12.85 5.43
C LYS A 223 -7.02 -11.38 5.56
N SER A 224 -5.78 -11.06 5.93
CA SER A 224 -5.31 -9.66 5.97
C SER A 224 -5.32 -9.02 4.58
N ALA A 225 -4.92 -9.76 3.54
CA ALA A 225 -5.01 -9.30 2.15
C ALA A 225 -6.47 -9.06 1.72
N GLU A 226 -7.39 -9.96 2.06
CA GLU A 226 -8.83 -9.79 1.83
C GLU A 226 -9.40 -8.56 2.56
N GLN A 227 -8.98 -8.31 3.79
CA GLN A 227 -9.39 -7.12 4.54
C GLN A 227 -8.85 -5.83 3.89
N LEU A 228 -7.60 -5.85 3.40
CA LEU A 228 -7.04 -4.74 2.65
C LEU A 228 -7.82 -4.48 1.35
N ARG A 229 -8.16 -5.53 0.58
CA ARG A 229 -9.04 -5.44 -0.59
C ARG A 229 -10.32 -4.67 -0.28
N ASN A 230 -11.00 -5.09 0.79
CA ASN A 230 -12.29 -4.51 1.18
C ASN A 230 -12.12 -3.04 1.58
N ARG A 231 -11.09 -2.70 2.37
CA ARG A 231 -10.79 -1.29 2.72
C ARG A 231 -10.50 -0.43 1.50
N LEU A 232 -9.77 -0.98 0.53
CA LEU A 232 -9.45 -0.30 -0.72
C LEU A 232 -10.71 -0.02 -1.53
N ALA A 233 -11.53 -1.05 -1.76
CA ALA A 233 -12.77 -0.99 -2.53
C ALA A 233 -13.83 -0.04 -1.92
N HIS A 234 -13.86 0.08 -0.59
CA HIS A 234 -14.82 0.93 0.12
C HIS A 234 -14.28 2.32 0.48
N ALA A 235 -13.15 2.76 -0.10
CA ALA A 235 -12.54 4.06 0.20
C ALA A 235 -12.25 4.28 1.71
N GLN A 236 -12.09 3.21 2.49
CA GLN A 236 -11.89 3.29 3.94
C GLN A 236 -10.44 3.62 4.29
N ASN A 237 -10.21 4.03 5.56
CA ASN A 237 -8.88 4.24 6.11
C ASN A 237 -8.08 2.91 6.11
N LEU A 238 -6.94 2.92 5.42
CA LEU A 238 -6.09 1.74 5.20
C LEU A 238 -5.53 1.09 6.48
N VAL A 239 -5.38 1.85 7.56
CA VAL A 239 -4.79 1.36 8.83
C VAL A 239 -5.81 1.27 9.96
N SER A 240 -7.11 1.38 9.67
CA SER A 240 -8.14 1.16 10.69
C SER A 240 -8.02 -0.25 11.28
N GLY A 241 -7.73 -0.34 12.59
CA GLY A 241 -7.51 -1.60 13.30
C GLY A 241 -6.14 -2.26 13.07
N SER A 242 -5.17 -1.55 12.46
CA SER A 242 -3.79 -2.02 12.23
C SER A 242 -2.80 -0.85 12.30
N SER A 243 -1.53 -1.07 11.93
CA SER A 243 -0.52 0.00 11.80
C SER A 243 -0.06 0.20 10.35
N TRP A 244 0.64 1.32 10.10
CA TRP A 244 1.35 1.54 8.83
C TRP A 244 2.41 0.48 8.56
N ILE A 245 3.10 0.04 9.61
CA ILE A 245 4.11 -1.02 9.54
C ILE A 245 3.46 -2.33 9.08
N ASP A 246 2.29 -2.68 9.62
CA ASP A 246 1.56 -3.88 9.22
C ASP A 246 1.09 -3.81 7.76
N LEU A 247 0.61 -2.63 7.32
CA LEU A 247 0.19 -2.41 5.93
C LEU A 247 1.35 -2.59 4.96
N ILE A 248 2.49 -1.96 5.25
CA ILE A 248 3.70 -2.06 4.42
C ILE A 248 4.20 -3.51 4.37
N SER A 249 4.30 -4.16 5.53
CA SER A 249 4.73 -5.57 5.62
C SER A 249 3.79 -6.50 4.86
N LEU A 250 2.47 -6.22 4.89
CA LEU A 250 1.48 -6.97 4.13
C LEU A 250 1.68 -6.77 2.62
N ALA A 251 1.93 -5.54 2.16
CA ALA A 251 2.18 -5.25 0.74
C ALA A 251 3.41 -5.97 0.21
N GLU A 252 4.53 -5.93 0.94
CA GLU A 252 5.77 -6.64 0.58
C GLU A 252 5.59 -8.17 0.58
N ALA A 253 4.85 -8.70 1.56
CA ALA A 253 4.54 -10.12 1.62
C ALA A 253 3.62 -10.57 0.49
N MET A 254 2.67 -9.73 0.05
CA MET A 254 1.85 -10.01 -1.14
C MET A 254 2.67 -10.00 -2.41
N GLU A 255 3.59 -9.04 -2.58
CA GLU A 255 4.49 -9.00 -3.73
C GLU A 255 5.38 -10.27 -3.78
N THR A 256 5.92 -10.69 -2.64
CA THR A 256 6.72 -11.93 -2.54
C THR A 256 5.89 -13.16 -2.89
N LEU A 257 4.66 -13.26 -2.37
CA LEU A 257 3.78 -14.38 -2.69
C LEU A 257 3.41 -14.39 -4.18
N LEU A 258 3.16 -13.22 -4.78
CA LEU A 258 2.84 -13.09 -6.19
C LEU A 258 3.93 -13.66 -7.10
N ILE A 259 5.20 -13.35 -6.82
CA ILE A 259 6.33 -13.89 -7.56
C ILE A 259 6.31 -15.43 -7.51
N ARG A 260 6.14 -16.02 -6.33
CA ARG A 260 6.04 -17.48 -6.16
C ARG A 260 4.82 -18.07 -6.87
N CYS A 261 3.68 -17.40 -6.80
CA CYS A 261 2.50 -17.81 -7.56
C CYS A 261 2.81 -17.89 -9.05
N GLU A 262 3.58 -16.96 -9.62
CA GLU A 262 3.87 -16.89 -11.05
C GLU A 262 4.87 -17.95 -11.54
N GLU A 263 5.67 -18.51 -10.63
CA GLU A 263 6.63 -19.60 -10.91
C GLU A 263 5.96 -20.98 -11.04
N ILE A 264 4.72 -21.14 -10.57
CA ILE A 264 3.98 -22.41 -10.61
C ILE A 264 3.25 -22.57 -11.94
N GLU A 265 3.66 -23.53 -12.78
CA GLU A 265 3.10 -23.75 -14.13
C GLU A 265 1.95 -24.75 -14.19
#